data_AF-A0A938JBH8-F1
#
_entry.id   AF-A0A938JBH8-F1
#
_cell.length_a   1.000
_cell.length_b   1.000
_cell.length_c   1.000
_cell.angle_alpha   90.00
_cell.angle_beta   90.00
_cell.angle_gamma   90.00
#
_symmetry.space_group_name_H-M   'P 1'
#
loop_
_entity.id
_entity.type
_entity.pdbx_description
1 polymer ?
#
loop_
_entity_poly.entity_id
_entity_poly.type
_entity_poly.pdbx_seq_one_letter_code
_entity_poly.pdbx_strand_id
1 'polypeptide(L)'
;MHGLDHGGLRVHQPGQPERRRAARGAPASPRVARHARRLHLPDEQEPRGGRQLVRPRLRGAPPADGRPRPPRRDVPGAGVADDHRRHGAVRLGVAGHALQRRPEGDQGHRLRDALRRGLRGVRHLRAVHGRPRRPLCGRRPRVRPDGRLSAALRGRPCGSVVGVDPNEPLVEVERPAWTPLPTLPGADYVDAGVFARERERLFHRSWYCVGRAEQVAEPGDLTAVDVVGESLIVTRDEAGDLHALYNACRHRGARLCDGPARVRRAFTCPYHAWSYGLDGRLLGTPNVQPHELPYRGDLGLRRARVDTWDGFLWVSVDDDAPGLREHLAAHASDDPFQWGRYGVGELVVGSQRTYDVAANWKLIVENYNECLHCPTVHPELVEVVPLYRRGDVVEPDAPDWNGNRLAPGHSSWTATGASGLPALPGLDERDRSAFYGVTLLPNLIVNYHTDVVSTFLLDPVAPDRTRVTCHYLFRPETVAGPGFDPGPVVDFRHRLAEQDWAVCARAQLG
;
A
#
# COMPACT_ATOMS: atom_id res chain seq x y z
N MET A 1 -13.35 -80.66 7.67
CA MET A 1 -11.91 -80.33 7.69
C MET A 1 -11.77 -78.83 7.50
N HIS A 2 -11.09 -78.20 8.46
CA HIS A 2 -10.42 -76.88 8.56
C HIS A 2 -10.84 -75.74 7.63
N GLY A 3 -11.02 -74.50 8.08
CA GLY A 3 -10.81 -73.84 9.37
C GLY A 3 -11.27 -72.38 9.21
N LEU A 4 -11.95 -71.84 10.21
CA LEU A 4 -12.89 -70.72 10.12
C LEU A 4 -12.26 -69.36 10.42
N ASP A 5 -12.75 -68.35 9.70
CA ASP A 5 -12.51 -66.91 9.83
C ASP A 5 -13.66 -66.26 10.63
N HIS A 6 -13.36 -65.36 11.57
CA HIS A 6 -14.33 -64.53 12.32
C HIS A 6 -14.04 -63.06 11.97
N GLY A 7 -14.96 -62.24 11.43
CA GLY A 7 -16.11 -61.60 12.11
C GLY A 7 -15.64 -60.30 12.81
N GLY A 8 -16.20 -59.10 12.69
CA GLY A 8 -17.43 -58.56 12.09
C GLY A 8 -17.52 -57.03 12.32
N LEU A 9 -18.55 -56.41 11.74
CA LEU A 9 -18.96 -54.99 11.70
C LEU A 9 -19.21 -54.35 13.10
N ARG A 10 -19.45 -53.05 13.36
CA ARG A 10 -20.15 -51.95 12.64
C ARG A 10 -19.98 -50.59 13.38
N VAL A 11 -20.37 -49.52 12.66
CA VAL A 11 -20.37 -48.05 12.89
C VAL A 11 -21.29 -47.53 14.02
N HIS A 12 -20.96 -46.40 14.68
CA HIS A 12 -21.88 -45.28 15.05
C HIS A 12 -21.19 -44.03 15.68
N GLN A 13 -21.69 -42.83 15.33
CA GLN A 13 -21.56 -41.50 15.96
C GLN A 13 -23.00 -40.90 16.07
N PRO A 14 -23.28 -39.71 16.66
CA PRO A 14 -22.67 -38.88 17.74
C PRO A 14 -23.73 -38.31 18.77
N GLY A 15 -23.33 -37.49 19.77
CA GLY A 15 -24.27 -36.74 20.64
C GLY A 15 -23.63 -35.63 21.51
N GLN A 16 -24.30 -34.45 21.59
CA GLN A 16 -23.87 -33.17 22.23
C GLN A 16 -23.98 -33.12 23.78
N PRO A 17 -23.38 -32.12 24.48
CA PRO A 17 -23.63 -31.86 25.90
C PRO A 17 -24.53 -30.64 26.20
N GLU A 18 -25.35 -30.79 27.24
CA GLU A 18 -26.28 -29.79 27.80
C GLU A 18 -25.67 -28.84 28.85
N ARG A 19 -26.35 -27.70 29.02
CA ARG A 19 -26.13 -26.60 29.98
C ARG A 19 -26.59 -26.93 31.40
N ARG A 20 -25.96 -26.35 32.44
CA ARG A 20 -26.59 -26.14 33.77
C ARG A 20 -26.30 -24.76 34.39
N ARG A 21 -27.28 -24.32 35.19
CA ARG A 21 -27.61 -22.96 35.66
C ARG A 21 -26.96 -22.56 37.00
N ALA A 22 -27.03 -21.26 37.27
CA ALA A 22 -26.66 -20.51 38.47
C ALA A 22 -27.61 -20.64 39.68
N ALA A 23 -27.14 -20.29 40.89
CA ALA A 23 -27.94 -19.73 42.00
C ALA A 23 -27.08 -18.94 43.02
N ARG A 24 -27.72 -17.96 43.68
CA ARG A 24 -27.20 -16.83 44.47
C ARG A 24 -27.14 -17.12 45.99
N GLY A 25 -26.36 -16.31 46.73
CA GLY A 25 -26.51 -16.15 48.19
C GLY A 25 -25.54 -15.13 48.82
N ALA A 26 -26.08 -14.11 49.49
CA ALA A 26 -25.46 -13.20 50.48
C ALA A 26 -26.52 -13.00 51.61
N PRO A 27 -26.26 -12.37 52.80
CA PRO A 27 -25.12 -11.56 53.26
C PRO A 27 -24.66 -11.81 54.74
N ALA A 28 -23.62 -11.10 55.22
CA ALA A 28 -23.51 -10.51 56.59
C ALA A 28 -22.14 -9.82 56.83
N SER A 29 -22.15 -8.65 57.49
CA SER A 29 -20.96 -7.93 58.02
C SER A 29 -20.67 -8.29 59.48
N PRO A 30 -19.47 -7.97 60.01
CA PRO A 30 -19.43 -7.03 61.14
C PRO A 30 -18.26 -6.01 61.12
N ARG A 31 -18.29 -5.11 62.10
CA ARG A 31 -17.65 -3.79 62.24
C ARG A 31 -16.27 -3.78 62.97
N VAL A 32 -15.43 -2.81 62.56
CA VAL A 32 -14.54 -1.88 63.33
C VAL A 32 -13.28 -2.39 64.05
N ALA A 33 -12.12 -1.82 63.69
CA ALA A 33 -11.13 -1.21 64.62
C ALA A 33 -10.21 -0.21 63.90
N ARG A 34 -9.96 0.94 64.54
CA ARG A 34 -9.07 2.04 64.13
C ARG A 34 -7.64 1.77 64.59
N HIS A 35 -6.62 2.12 63.80
CA HIS A 35 -5.34 2.61 64.34
C HIS A 35 -4.71 3.64 63.41
N ALA A 36 -4.43 4.80 63.99
CA ALA A 36 -3.66 5.89 63.42
C ALA A 36 -2.16 5.65 63.66
N ARG A 37 -1.31 6.00 62.67
CA ARG A 37 0.07 6.40 62.92
C ARG A 37 0.42 7.61 62.05
N ARG A 38 0.84 8.67 62.74
CA ARG A 38 1.48 9.89 62.23
C ARG A 38 2.85 9.55 61.64
N LEU A 39 3.24 10.23 60.56
CA LEU A 39 4.63 10.51 60.25
C LEU A 39 4.77 11.97 59.79
N HIS A 40 5.84 12.59 60.28
CA HIS A 40 6.15 14.02 60.26
C HIS A 40 6.58 14.55 58.89
N LEU A 41 6.19 15.80 58.62
CA LEU A 41 6.91 16.73 57.75
C LEU A 41 7.97 17.47 58.58
N PRO A 42 9.12 17.84 58.01
CA PRO A 42 9.88 19.00 58.47
C PRO A 42 9.72 20.18 57.51
N ASP A 43 9.62 21.36 58.14
CA ASP A 43 9.37 22.68 57.59
C ASP A 43 10.53 23.30 56.79
N GLU A 44 10.07 24.30 56.03
CA GLU A 44 10.71 25.36 55.26
C GLU A 44 11.88 26.10 55.95
N GLN A 45 12.84 26.55 55.12
CA GLN A 45 13.52 27.84 55.30
C GLN A 45 13.78 28.50 53.93
N GLU A 46 13.08 29.60 53.67
CA GLU A 46 13.42 30.64 52.68
C GLU A 46 14.68 31.43 53.11
N PRO A 47 15.45 32.05 52.18
CA PRO A 47 15.19 33.46 51.90
C PRO A 47 15.47 33.96 50.45
N ARG A 48 14.58 34.86 50.00
CA ARG A 48 14.80 36.15 49.31
C ARG A 48 15.85 36.26 48.17
N GLY A 49 15.36 36.67 46.99
CA GLY A 49 16.15 37.54 46.10
C GLY A 49 15.73 37.61 44.62
N GLY A 50 15.29 38.79 44.17
CA GLY A 50 15.74 39.38 42.90
C GLY A 50 15.08 38.97 41.58
N ARG A 51 14.38 39.94 40.96
CA ARG A 51 13.89 39.96 39.57
C ARG A 51 15.00 39.69 38.53
N GLN A 52 14.73 38.90 37.49
CA GLN A 52 14.78 39.32 36.06
C GLN A 52 14.43 38.16 35.10
N LEU A 53 13.49 38.41 34.19
CA LEU A 53 13.22 37.57 33.01
C LEU A 53 14.35 37.77 31.99
N VAL A 54 15.05 36.68 31.64
CA VAL A 54 16.08 36.67 30.59
C VAL A 54 15.54 35.88 29.39
N ARG A 55 15.42 36.56 28.23
CA ARG A 55 15.16 35.92 26.93
C ARG A 55 16.40 35.12 26.48
N PRO A 56 16.25 33.92 25.87
CA PRO A 56 17.38 33.22 25.29
C PRO A 56 17.82 33.90 23.98
N ARG A 57 19.11 34.24 23.89
CA ARG A 57 19.79 34.69 22.67
C ARG A 57 20.08 33.50 21.76
N LEU A 58 19.60 33.56 20.52
CA LEU A 58 20.05 32.72 19.42
C LEU A 58 21.48 33.12 19.02
N ARG A 59 22.37 32.13 18.83
CA ARG A 59 23.72 32.31 18.26
C ARG A 59 23.64 32.38 16.73
N GLY A 60 24.54 33.17 16.16
CA GLY A 60 24.45 33.74 14.81
C GLY A 60 24.95 32.86 13.66
N ALA A 61 24.55 33.28 12.46
CA ALA A 61 25.03 32.81 11.16
C ALA A 61 26.11 33.79 10.59
N PRO A 62 27.01 33.34 9.70
CA PRO A 62 28.10 34.16 9.15
C PRO A 62 27.65 35.05 7.96
N PRO A 63 28.47 36.03 7.51
CA PRO A 63 28.02 37.13 6.67
C PRO A 63 27.93 36.76 5.17
N ALA A 64 26.99 37.41 4.48
CA ALA A 64 26.79 37.32 3.04
C ALA A 64 27.61 38.38 2.29
N ASP A 65 28.36 37.93 1.29
CA ASP A 65 29.09 38.76 0.32
C ASP A 65 28.15 39.56 -0.59
N GLY A 66 28.52 40.81 -0.82
CA GLY A 66 27.75 41.77 -1.60
C GLY A 66 27.95 41.67 -3.11
N ARG A 67 26.85 41.81 -3.86
CA ARG A 67 26.78 42.46 -5.19
C ARG A 67 25.40 43.10 -5.39
N PRO A 68 25.29 44.26 -6.07
CA PRO A 68 24.05 45.05 -6.13
C PRO A 68 23.11 44.61 -7.26
N ARG A 69 21.79 44.75 -7.06
CA ARG A 69 20.75 44.64 -8.09
C ARG A 69 20.38 46.02 -8.66
N PRO A 70 20.01 46.15 -9.95
CA PRO A 70 19.76 47.43 -10.62
C PRO A 70 18.36 48.02 -10.34
N PRO A 71 18.12 49.31 -10.62
CA PRO A 71 16.90 50.00 -10.23
C PRO A 71 15.72 49.72 -11.17
N ARG A 72 14.52 49.66 -10.59
CA ARG A 72 13.25 49.63 -11.34
C ARG A 72 12.88 51.05 -11.80
N ARG A 73 12.41 51.15 -13.05
CA ARG A 73 11.88 52.37 -13.66
C ARG A 73 10.44 52.65 -13.21
N ASP A 74 10.19 53.91 -12.85
CA ASP A 74 8.87 54.51 -12.70
C ASP A 74 8.36 55.08 -14.03
N VAL A 75 7.05 54.93 -14.31
CA VAL A 75 6.19 55.94 -14.99
C VAL A 75 4.69 55.60 -14.69
N PRO A 76 3.71 56.52 -14.84
CA PRO A 76 2.91 57.04 -13.73
C PRO A 76 1.39 56.85 -13.94
N GLY A 77 0.60 57.32 -12.96
CA GLY A 77 -0.81 56.95 -12.79
C GLY A 77 -1.87 57.81 -13.48
N ALA A 78 -3.12 57.40 -13.23
CA ALA A 78 -4.39 58.14 -13.31
C ALA A 78 -5.45 57.15 -12.74
N GLY A 79 -6.41 57.47 -11.88
CA GLY A 79 -6.89 58.71 -11.30
C GLY A 79 -7.93 58.36 -10.22
N VAL A 80 -8.21 59.35 -9.39
CA VAL A 80 -9.00 59.32 -8.15
C VAL A 80 -10.50 59.20 -8.39
N ALA A 81 -11.22 58.48 -7.52
CA ALA A 81 -12.53 58.91 -7.00
C ALA A 81 -12.88 58.15 -5.69
N ASP A 82 -13.01 58.94 -4.63
CA ASP A 82 -13.45 58.64 -3.27
C ASP A 82 -14.98 58.48 -3.24
N ASP A 83 -15.53 57.58 -2.42
CA ASP A 83 -16.77 57.88 -1.68
C ASP A 83 -16.94 57.02 -0.42
N HIS A 84 -17.56 57.63 0.57
CA HIS A 84 -17.58 57.37 1.98
C HIS A 84 -18.46 56.22 2.48
N ARG A 85 -18.00 55.64 3.61
CA ARG A 85 -18.74 55.24 4.84
C ARG A 85 -20.07 54.49 4.67
N ARG A 86 -20.18 53.33 5.33
CA ARG A 86 -21.12 53.11 6.45
C ARG A 86 -20.89 51.80 7.20
N HIS A 87 -21.08 51.89 8.52
CA HIS A 87 -21.10 50.82 9.50
C HIS A 87 -22.18 49.75 9.23
N GLY A 88 -21.93 48.53 9.69
CA GLY A 88 -22.96 47.51 9.85
C GLY A 88 -22.39 46.17 10.33
N ALA A 89 -22.14 46.05 11.64
CA ALA A 89 -22.10 44.74 12.28
C ALA A 89 -23.48 44.07 12.17
N VAL A 90 -23.55 42.74 12.00
CA VAL A 90 -24.53 41.84 12.65
C VAL A 90 -24.33 40.37 12.19
N ARG A 91 -24.06 39.54 13.20
CA ARG A 91 -24.49 38.15 13.49
C ARG A 91 -24.29 37.02 12.48
N LEU A 92 -23.52 36.05 12.97
CA LEU A 92 -23.66 34.60 12.81
C LEU A 92 -25.13 34.15 12.82
N GLY A 93 -25.54 33.48 11.75
CA GLY A 93 -26.82 32.78 11.63
C GLY A 93 -26.59 31.37 11.07
N VAL A 94 -26.73 30.39 11.95
CA VAL A 94 -26.89 28.98 11.60
C VAL A 94 -28.26 28.82 10.93
N ALA A 95 -28.30 28.30 9.71
CA ALA A 95 -29.53 27.81 9.10
C ALA A 95 -29.21 26.57 8.26
N GLY A 96 -29.69 25.42 8.75
CA GLY A 96 -29.74 24.20 7.96
C GLY A 96 -30.80 24.33 6.88
N HIS A 97 -30.46 23.94 5.66
CA HIS A 97 -31.44 23.62 4.63
C HIS A 97 -31.07 22.29 3.98
N ALA A 98 -31.95 21.33 4.20
CA ALA A 98 -32.07 20.13 3.39
C ALA A 98 -32.36 20.55 1.95
N LEU A 99 -31.47 20.20 1.02
CA LEU A 99 -31.73 20.31 -0.41
C LEU A 99 -32.00 18.90 -0.97
N GLN A 100 -33.25 18.75 -1.40
CA GLN A 100 -33.78 17.60 -2.11
C GLN A 100 -32.96 17.34 -3.37
N ARG A 101 -32.59 16.07 -3.57
CA ARG A 101 -31.96 15.58 -4.80
C ARG A 101 -32.94 15.74 -5.97
N ARG A 102 -32.49 16.37 -7.05
CA ARG A 102 -33.06 16.16 -8.40
C ARG A 102 -32.12 15.27 -9.23
N PRO A 103 -32.65 14.46 -10.16
CA PRO A 103 -31.90 13.38 -10.80
C PRO A 103 -31.57 13.70 -12.26
N GLU A 104 -30.34 14.05 -12.58
CA GLU A 104 -29.81 14.14 -13.96
C GLU A 104 -28.29 13.91 -13.89
N GLY A 105 -27.58 13.21 -14.76
CA GLY A 105 -27.88 12.47 -15.98
C GLY A 105 -26.54 11.92 -16.50
N ASP A 106 -26.50 10.62 -16.75
CA ASP A 106 -25.68 9.83 -17.70
C ASP A 106 -24.20 10.15 -18.07
N GLN A 107 -23.45 10.97 -17.33
CA GLN A 107 -22.00 11.18 -17.61
C GLN A 107 -21.07 10.28 -16.77
N GLY A 108 -21.57 9.70 -15.67
CA GLY A 108 -20.78 8.82 -14.79
C GLY A 108 -20.53 7.41 -15.33
N HIS A 109 -21.23 6.99 -16.38
CA HIS A 109 -21.07 5.66 -16.97
C HIS A 109 -19.85 5.57 -17.90
N ARG A 110 -19.40 6.67 -18.51
CA ARG A 110 -18.28 6.65 -19.47
C ARG A 110 -16.91 6.47 -18.81
N LEU A 111 -16.70 7.00 -17.61
CA LEU A 111 -15.43 6.83 -16.86
C LEU A 111 -15.29 5.40 -16.30
N ARG A 112 -16.40 4.81 -15.83
CA ARG A 112 -16.44 3.40 -15.39
C ARG A 112 -16.24 2.43 -16.56
N ASP A 113 -16.70 2.79 -17.74
CA ASP A 113 -16.53 1.97 -18.95
C ASP A 113 -15.15 2.10 -19.59
N ALA A 114 -14.48 3.26 -19.49
CA ALA A 114 -13.10 3.43 -19.95
C ALA A 114 -12.13 2.55 -19.13
N LEU A 115 -12.26 2.56 -17.80
CA LEU A 115 -11.46 1.71 -16.90
C LEU A 115 -11.80 0.21 -17.05
N ARG A 116 -13.06 -0.15 -17.35
CA ARG A 116 -13.47 -1.56 -17.58
C ARG A 116 -13.09 -2.12 -18.95
N ARG A 117 -12.89 -1.26 -19.97
CA ARG A 117 -12.52 -1.71 -21.33
C ARG A 117 -11.00 -1.88 -21.48
N GLY A 118 -10.19 -1.08 -20.78
CA GLY A 118 -8.74 -1.30 -20.70
C GLY A 118 -8.35 -2.65 -20.08
N LEU A 119 -9.09 -3.10 -19.07
CA LEU A 119 -8.82 -4.37 -18.36
C LEU A 119 -9.45 -5.63 -18.99
N ARG A 120 -10.26 -5.50 -20.06
CA ARG A 120 -10.93 -6.64 -20.73
C ARG A 120 -10.22 -7.12 -22.00
N GLY A 121 -9.15 -6.45 -22.43
CA GLY A 121 -8.37 -6.83 -23.62
C GLY A 121 -7.62 -8.17 -23.52
N VAL A 122 -7.56 -8.78 -22.34
CA VAL A 122 -6.72 -9.99 -22.09
C VAL A 122 -7.55 -11.23 -21.69
N ARG A 123 -8.89 -11.18 -21.72
CA ARG A 123 -9.75 -12.27 -21.17
C ARG A 123 -10.46 -13.18 -22.18
N HIS A 124 -10.05 -13.22 -23.45
CA HIS A 124 -10.65 -14.15 -24.42
C HIS A 124 -9.66 -15.14 -25.06
N LEU A 125 -9.21 -16.11 -24.25
CA LEU A 125 -8.92 -17.46 -24.73
C LEU A 125 -9.59 -18.48 -23.80
N ARG A 126 -10.83 -18.86 -24.13
CA ARG A 126 -11.45 -20.07 -23.57
C ARG A 126 -10.82 -21.27 -24.24
N ALA A 127 -9.97 -22.00 -23.52
CA ALA A 127 -9.57 -23.35 -23.91
C ALA A 127 -10.79 -24.28 -23.88
N VAL A 128 -11.30 -24.63 -25.05
CA VAL A 128 -12.16 -25.81 -25.23
C VAL A 128 -11.23 -27.01 -25.26
N HIS A 129 -11.09 -27.74 -24.15
CA HIS A 129 -10.42 -29.05 -24.15
C HIS A 129 -11.37 -30.13 -23.64
N GLY A 130 -11.71 -31.02 -24.57
CA GLY A 130 -12.43 -32.25 -24.34
C GLY A 130 -11.63 -33.23 -23.47
N ARG A 131 -12.36 -34.18 -22.90
CA ARG A 131 -11.86 -35.23 -22.00
C ARG A 131 -10.67 -36.01 -22.60
N PRO A 132 -9.63 -36.32 -21.82
CA PRO A 132 -8.52 -37.14 -22.28
C PRO A 132 -8.93 -38.62 -22.41
N ARG A 133 -8.65 -39.23 -23.56
CA ARG A 133 -8.69 -40.69 -23.76
C ARG A 133 -7.44 -41.31 -23.13
N ARG A 134 -7.62 -42.27 -22.23
CA ARG A 134 -6.56 -43.10 -21.63
C ARG A 134 -5.86 -43.95 -22.70
N PRO A 135 -4.53 -44.11 -22.68
CA PRO A 135 -3.87 -45.22 -23.37
C PRO A 135 -3.98 -46.49 -22.51
N LEU A 136 -4.48 -47.56 -23.13
CA LEU A 136 -4.39 -48.93 -22.64
C LEU A 136 -2.95 -49.44 -22.87
N CYS A 137 -2.22 -49.75 -21.81
CA CYS A 137 -1.07 -50.65 -21.91
C CYS A 137 -1.15 -51.74 -20.84
N GLY A 138 -1.88 -52.81 -21.17
CA GLY A 138 -1.77 -54.09 -20.49
C GLY A 138 -1.20 -55.10 -21.49
N ARG A 139 0.01 -55.62 -21.23
CA ARG A 139 0.43 -57.02 -21.41
C ARG A 139 1.94 -57.15 -21.23
N ARG A 140 2.34 -57.95 -20.24
CA ARG A 140 3.68 -58.52 -20.07
C ARG A 140 3.89 -59.65 -21.08
N PRO A 141 5.11 -59.84 -21.63
CA PRO A 141 5.54 -61.14 -22.10
C PRO A 141 6.60 -61.78 -21.19
N ARG A 142 6.57 -63.11 -21.22
CA ARG A 142 7.35 -64.08 -20.44
C ARG A 142 8.79 -64.21 -20.94
N VAL A 143 9.68 -64.64 -20.03
CA VAL A 143 11.06 -65.10 -20.30
C VAL A 143 11.06 -66.57 -20.68
N ARG A 144 11.93 -66.99 -21.62
CA ARG A 144 12.69 -68.27 -21.71
C ARG A 144 13.58 -68.28 -23.00
N PRO A 145 14.55 -69.19 -23.17
CA PRO A 145 15.96 -69.01 -22.82
C PRO A 145 16.88 -69.09 -24.06
N ASP A 146 18.19 -69.01 -23.82
CA ASP A 146 19.31 -69.37 -24.70
C ASP A 146 19.82 -68.32 -25.71
N GLY A 147 21.06 -67.88 -25.44
CA GLY A 147 22.09 -67.95 -26.48
C GLY A 147 22.81 -66.66 -26.91
N ARG A 148 23.54 -66.00 -25.99
CA ARG A 148 24.73 -65.12 -26.25
C ARG A 148 24.40 -63.74 -26.88
N LEU A 149 25.04 -62.61 -26.57
CA LEU A 149 26.20 -62.24 -25.75
C LEU A 149 26.00 -60.79 -25.24
N SER A 150 26.65 -60.48 -24.12
CA SER A 150 26.66 -59.21 -23.38
C SER A 150 27.45 -58.09 -24.08
N ALA A 151 26.96 -56.85 -24.02
CA ALA A 151 27.80 -55.66 -23.80
C ALA A 151 26.98 -54.45 -23.25
N ALA A 152 27.27 -54.13 -21.99
CA ALA A 152 27.33 -52.82 -21.32
C ALA A 152 26.44 -51.62 -21.75
N LEU A 153 25.53 -51.28 -20.82
CA LEU A 153 25.26 -49.96 -20.20
C LEU A 153 25.47 -48.64 -20.99
N ARG A 154 24.31 -48.01 -21.27
CA ARG A 154 23.87 -46.65 -20.86
C ARG A 154 24.76 -45.43 -21.16
N GLY A 155 24.28 -44.65 -22.13
CA GLY A 155 24.36 -43.20 -22.17
C GLY A 155 23.62 -42.67 -23.41
N ARG A 156 22.42 -42.09 -23.26
CA ARG A 156 21.75 -41.35 -24.35
C ARG A 156 21.68 -39.87 -23.94
N PRO A 157 22.15 -38.94 -24.79
CA PRO A 157 22.10 -37.51 -24.49
C PRO A 157 20.69 -36.97 -24.69
N CYS A 158 20.36 -35.98 -23.85
CA CYS A 158 19.23 -35.08 -24.00
C CYS A 158 19.48 -34.13 -25.18
N GLY A 159 18.41 -33.78 -25.90
CA GLY A 159 18.35 -32.60 -26.77
C GLY A 159 18.68 -32.84 -28.24
N SER A 160 17.65 -32.95 -29.08
CA SER A 160 17.75 -32.43 -30.45
C SER A 160 17.00 -31.10 -30.47
N VAL A 161 17.77 -30.02 -30.62
CA VAL A 161 17.25 -28.69 -30.95
C VAL A 161 16.65 -28.82 -32.34
N VAL A 162 15.35 -28.54 -32.47
CA VAL A 162 14.72 -28.38 -33.78
C VAL A 162 15.33 -27.13 -34.41
N GLY A 163 16.15 -27.31 -35.44
CA GLY A 163 16.67 -26.21 -36.24
C GLY A 163 15.52 -25.52 -36.95
N VAL A 164 15.40 -24.21 -36.78
CA VAL A 164 14.48 -23.36 -37.54
C VAL A 164 15.01 -23.25 -38.96
N ASP A 165 14.19 -23.56 -39.96
CA ASP A 165 14.57 -23.44 -41.37
C ASP A 165 14.71 -21.95 -41.73
N PRO A 166 15.89 -21.46 -42.12
CA PRO A 166 16.11 -20.06 -42.47
C PRO A 166 15.35 -19.61 -43.73
N ASN A 167 14.70 -20.53 -44.46
CA ASN A 167 13.84 -20.22 -45.61
C ASN A 167 12.34 -20.36 -45.32
N GLU A 168 11.93 -20.58 -44.06
CA GLU A 168 10.50 -20.59 -43.73
C GLU A 168 9.94 -19.15 -43.87
N PRO A 169 8.92 -18.93 -44.70
CA PRO A 169 8.37 -17.60 -44.88
C PRO A 169 7.83 -17.10 -43.54
N LEU A 170 8.30 -15.92 -43.12
CA LEU A 170 7.78 -15.25 -41.93
C LEU A 170 6.26 -15.15 -42.05
N VAL A 171 5.55 -15.86 -41.19
CA VAL A 171 4.10 -15.70 -41.08
C VAL A 171 3.88 -14.31 -40.51
N GLU A 172 3.42 -13.37 -41.34
CA GLU A 172 2.88 -12.10 -40.85
C GLU A 172 1.69 -12.44 -39.95
N VAL A 173 1.93 -12.43 -38.64
CA VAL A 173 0.86 -12.47 -37.66
C VAL A 173 0.14 -11.13 -37.76
N GLU A 174 -1.07 -11.12 -38.30
CA GLU A 174 -1.96 -9.96 -38.23
C GLU A 174 -2.11 -9.57 -36.76
N ARG A 175 -1.38 -8.53 -36.33
CA ARG A 175 -1.60 -7.93 -35.02
C ARG A 175 -3.00 -7.31 -35.09
N PRO A 176 -3.94 -7.66 -34.19
CA PRO A 176 -5.25 -7.03 -34.20
C PRO A 176 -5.06 -5.51 -34.21
N ALA A 177 -5.82 -4.81 -35.04
CA ALA A 177 -5.67 -3.37 -35.26
C ALA A 177 -5.74 -2.64 -33.90
N TRP A 178 -4.58 -2.29 -33.35
CA TRP A 178 -4.47 -1.52 -32.13
C TRP A 178 -4.89 -0.10 -32.44
N THR A 179 -6.02 0.33 -31.86
CA THR A 179 -6.46 1.72 -31.95
C THR A 179 -6.02 2.42 -30.67
N PRO A 180 -5.08 3.38 -30.72
CA PRO A 180 -4.69 4.12 -29.53
C PRO A 180 -5.91 4.84 -28.94
N LEU A 181 -6.06 4.74 -27.62
CA LEU A 181 -6.97 5.64 -26.91
C LEU A 181 -6.24 6.97 -26.69
N PRO A 182 -6.93 8.12 -26.84
CA PRO A 182 -6.34 9.39 -26.47
C PRO A 182 -6.04 9.41 -24.96
N THR A 183 -4.98 10.11 -24.59
CA THR A 183 -4.73 10.48 -23.18
C THR A 183 -5.89 11.33 -22.65
N LEU A 184 -5.97 11.49 -21.32
CA LEU A 184 -6.99 12.33 -20.72
C LEU A 184 -6.80 13.79 -21.16
N PRO A 185 -7.88 14.60 -21.21
CA PRO A 185 -7.76 16.03 -21.42
C PRO A 185 -6.85 16.69 -20.36
N GLY A 186 -6.10 17.72 -20.73
CA GLY A 186 -5.19 18.43 -19.81
C GLY A 186 -5.85 18.87 -18.49
N ALA A 187 -7.13 19.28 -18.54
CA ALA A 187 -7.92 19.65 -17.37
C ALA A 187 -7.98 18.54 -16.30
N ASP A 188 -7.97 17.26 -16.70
CA ASP A 188 -8.01 16.15 -15.76
C ASP A 188 -6.74 16.03 -14.90
N TYR A 189 -5.63 16.64 -15.34
CA TYR A 189 -4.37 16.66 -14.59
C TYR A 189 -4.18 17.93 -13.75
N VAL A 190 -4.83 19.05 -14.08
CA VAL A 190 -4.58 20.36 -13.43
C VAL A 190 -5.76 20.93 -12.64
N ASP A 191 -6.99 20.54 -12.97
CA ASP A 191 -8.18 21.15 -12.39
C ASP A 191 -8.42 20.67 -10.95
N ALA A 192 -8.46 21.62 -10.00
CA ALA A 192 -8.70 21.32 -8.59
C ALA A 192 -10.08 20.69 -8.33
N GLY A 193 -11.09 21.01 -9.16
CA GLY A 193 -12.40 20.40 -9.09
C GLY A 193 -12.42 18.94 -9.58
N VAL A 194 -11.60 18.58 -10.57
CA VAL A 194 -11.36 17.19 -10.98
C VAL A 194 -10.73 16.44 -9.81
N PHE A 195 -9.63 16.95 -9.25
CA PHE A 195 -8.96 16.31 -8.13
C PHE A 195 -9.87 16.12 -6.91
N ALA A 196 -10.71 17.10 -6.59
CA ALA A 196 -11.72 16.97 -5.53
C ALA A 196 -12.72 15.84 -5.81
N ARG A 197 -13.15 15.67 -7.07
CA ARG A 197 -14.03 14.55 -7.46
C ARG A 197 -13.29 13.21 -7.42
N GLU A 198 -12.02 13.16 -7.79
CA GLU A 198 -11.20 11.95 -7.66
C GLU A 198 -11.08 11.52 -6.19
N ARG A 199 -10.83 12.48 -5.29
CA ARG A 199 -10.88 12.25 -3.85
C ARG A 199 -12.20 11.62 -3.41
N GLU A 200 -13.32 12.25 -3.70
CA GLU A 200 -14.63 11.77 -3.22
C GLU A 200 -15.14 10.49 -3.89
N ARG A 201 -14.79 10.26 -5.16
CA ARG A 201 -15.40 9.21 -5.99
C ARG A 201 -14.49 8.04 -6.30
N LEU A 202 -13.18 8.21 -6.12
CA LEU A 202 -12.17 7.18 -6.37
C LEU A 202 -11.46 6.84 -5.07
N PHE A 203 -10.68 7.77 -4.48
CA PHE A 203 -9.89 7.46 -3.28
C PHE A 203 -10.76 7.11 -2.06
N HIS A 204 -11.80 7.90 -1.79
CA HIS A 204 -12.71 7.68 -0.67
C HIS A 204 -13.68 6.51 -0.86
N ARG A 205 -13.71 5.89 -2.05
CA ARG A 205 -14.57 4.74 -2.39
C ARG A 205 -13.78 3.49 -2.75
N SER A 206 -12.49 3.48 -2.46
CA SER A 206 -11.58 2.37 -2.74
C SER A 206 -10.91 1.91 -1.45
N TRP A 207 -10.34 0.71 -1.49
CA TRP A 207 -9.31 0.39 -0.51
C TRP A 207 -8.04 1.14 -0.88
N TYR A 208 -7.52 1.91 0.07
CA TYR A 208 -6.35 2.74 -0.09
C TYR A 208 -5.20 2.16 0.74
N CYS A 209 -4.05 1.91 0.12
CA CYS A 209 -2.89 1.43 0.85
C CYS A 209 -2.31 2.60 1.65
N VAL A 210 -2.13 2.42 2.96
CA VAL A 210 -1.64 3.47 3.87
C VAL A 210 -0.24 3.19 4.43
N GLY A 211 0.35 2.06 4.09
CA GLY A 211 1.70 1.70 4.51
C GLY A 211 1.89 0.20 4.74
N ARG A 212 2.90 -0.15 5.55
CA ARG A 212 3.26 -1.54 5.89
C ARG A 212 2.57 -1.97 7.17
N ALA A 213 2.10 -3.21 7.22
CA ALA A 213 1.47 -3.82 8.39
C ALA A 213 2.40 -3.87 9.61
N GLU A 214 3.71 -3.88 9.39
CA GLU A 214 4.72 -3.84 10.46
C GLU A 214 4.66 -2.55 11.30
N GLN A 215 4.07 -1.46 10.79
CA GLN A 215 3.86 -0.21 11.53
C GLN A 215 2.87 -0.36 12.71
N VAL A 216 2.03 -1.40 12.67
CA VAL A 216 1.10 -1.77 13.74
C VAL A 216 1.15 -3.29 13.98
N ALA A 217 2.37 -3.82 14.18
CA ALA A 217 2.59 -5.26 14.35
C ALA A 217 2.07 -5.77 15.72
N GLU A 218 2.28 -5.01 16.78
CA GLU A 218 2.04 -5.47 18.14
C GLU A 218 0.83 -4.78 18.79
N PRO A 219 0.14 -5.45 19.73
CA PRO A 219 -0.84 -4.82 20.59
C PRO A 219 -0.32 -3.52 21.23
N GLY A 220 -1.12 -2.46 21.11
CA GLY A 220 -0.77 -1.13 21.59
C GLY A 220 -0.13 -0.21 20.56
N ASP A 221 0.31 -0.74 19.42
CA ASP A 221 0.80 0.09 18.31
C ASP A 221 -0.34 0.91 17.71
N LEU A 222 -0.01 2.16 17.38
CA LEU A 222 -0.87 3.03 16.61
C LEU A 222 -0.04 3.93 15.70
N THR A 223 -0.59 4.29 14.55
CA THR A 223 0.00 5.29 13.67
C THR A 223 -1.07 6.14 13.01
N ALA A 224 -0.77 7.43 12.87
CA ALA A 224 -1.57 8.31 12.03
C ALA A 224 -1.36 7.97 10.55
N VAL A 225 -2.45 7.96 9.78
CA VAL A 225 -2.44 7.77 8.32
C VAL A 225 -3.37 8.78 7.66
N ASP A 226 -3.23 8.95 6.35
CA ASP A 226 -4.04 9.85 5.54
C ASP A 226 -4.63 9.10 4.34
N VAL A 227 -5.92 9.30 4.08
CA VAL A 227 -6.61 8.85 2.86
C VAL A 227 -7.06 10.07 2.08
N VAL A 228 -6.10 10.68 1.40
CA VAL A 228 -6.25 11.88 0.55
C VAL A 228 -7.09 12.96 1.26
N GLY A 229 -6.58 13.46 2.38
CA GLY A 229 -7.18 14.50 3.21
C GLY A 229 -8.04 14.02 4.38
N GLU A 230 -8.41 12.74 4.43
CA GLU A 230 -9.06 12.13 5.60
C GLU A 230 -8.00 11.56 6.55
N SER A 231 -7.84 12.20 7.72
CA SER A 231 -6.87 11.77 8.73
C SER A 231 -7.45 10.68 9.62
N LEU A 232 -6.75 9.56 9.71
CA LEU A 232 -7.13 8.38 10.50
C LEU A 232 -6.00 7.96 11.43
N ILE A 233 -6.33 7.10 12.40
CA ILE A 233 -5.40 6.37 13.26
C ILE A 233 -5.68 4.90 13.02
N VAL A 234 -4.65 4.15 12.62
CA VAL A 234 -4.70 2.70 12.62
C VAL A 234 -4.10 2.22 13.93
N THR A 235 -4.78 1.30 14.62
CA THR A 235 -4.38 0.75 15.91
C THR A 235 -4.41 -0.78 15.88
N ARG A 236 -3.64 -1.41 16.76
CA ARG A 236 -3.83 -2.81 17.15
C ARG A 236 -4.15 -2.90 18.63
N ASP A 237 -5.29 -3.49 18.98
CA ASP A 237 -5.73 -3.57 20.38
C ASP A 237 -5.09 -4.73 21.18
N GLU A 238 -5.43 -4.84 22.48
CA GLU A 238 -4.93 -5.91 23.37
C GLU A 238 -5.36 -7.33 22.91
N ALA A 239 -6.43 -7.46 22.12
CA ALA A 239 -6.86 -8.73 21.54
C ALA A 239 -6.14 -9.07 20.23
N GLY A 240 -5.39 -8.11 19.67
CA GLY A 240 -4.70 -8.24 18.40
C GLY A 240 -5.54 -7.77 17.21
N ASP A 241 -6.74 -7.23 17.43
CA ASP A 241 -7.62 -6.76 16.36
C ASP A 241 -7.15 -5.40 15.83
N LEU A 242 -7.24 -5.21 14.50
CA LEU A 242 -6.96 -3.95 13.83
C LEU A 242 -8.18 -3.04 13.83
N HIS A 243 -7.97 -1.75 14.08
CA HIS A 243 -9.00 -0.72 13.94
C HIS A 243 -8.47 0.48 13.15
N ALA A 244 -9.29 1.04 12.26
CA ALA A 244 -9.07 2.37 11.70
C ALA A 244 -10.10 3.35 12.26
N LEU A 245 -9.62 4.45 12.83
CA LEU A 245 -10.40 5.41 13.59
C LEU A 245 -10.16 6.81 13.03
N TYR A 246 -11.20 7.62 12.84
CA TYR A 246 -10.99 9.01 12.43
C TYR A 246 -10.17 9.76 13.48
N ASN A 247 -9.10 10.43 13.03
CA ASN A 247 -8.13 11.15 13.86
C ASN A 247 -8.67 12.53 14.27
N ALA A 248 -9.88 12.56 14.81
CA ALA A 248 -10.58 13.76 15.21
C ALA A 248 -11.33 13.50 16.52
N CYS A 249 -10.91 14.18 17.58
CA CYS A 249 -11.56 14.09 18.88
C CYS A 249 -13.05 14.45 18.78
N ARG A 250 -13.92 13.62 19.35
CA ARG A 250 -15.37 13.84 19.35
C ARG A 250 -15.83 15.00 20.24
N HIS A 251 -14.93 15.66 20.98
CA HIS A 251 -15.23 16.89 21.71
C HIS A 251 -15.22 18.12 20.79
N ARG A 252 -14.06 18.48 20.22
CA ARG A 252 -13.87 19.70 19.39
C ARG A 252 -13.00 19.47 18.14
N GLY A 253 -12.90 18.23 17.67
CA GLY A 253 -12.21 17.89 16.43
C GLY A 253 -10.69 17.96 16.49
N ALA A 254 -10.08 18.11 17.67
CA ALA A 254 -8.62 18.10 17.79
C ALA A 254 -8.02 16.79 17.25
N ARG A 255 -6.94 16.90 16.48
CA ARG A 255 -6.13 15.75 16.07
C ARG A 255 -5.59 15.04 17.31
N LEU A 256 -5.71 13.72 17.33
CA LEU A 256 -5.40 12.88 18.49
C LEU A 256 -3.98 12.32 18.44
N CYS A 257 -3.45 12.13 17.24
CA CYS A 257 -2.17 11.49 16.99
C CYS A 257 -1.50 12.11 15.75
N ASP A 258 -0.19 12.35 15.81
CA ASP A 258 0.57 12.93 14.69
C ASP A 258 1.45 11.92 13.94
N GLY A 259 1.66 10.72 14.49
CA GLY A 259 2.55 9.72 13.91
C GLY A 259 2.61 8.43 14.72
N PRO A 260 3.59 7.54 14.45
CA PRO A 260 3.72 6.26 15.15
C PRO A 260 3.89 6.44 16.67
N ALA A 261 3.17 5.65 17.44
CA ALA A 261 3.30 5.56 18.89
C ALA A 261 2.90 4.18 19.39
N ARG A 262 3.29 3.85 20.62
CA ARG A 262 2.79 2.68 21.34
C ARG A 262 2.19 3.10 22.67
N VAL A 263 0.96 2.66 22.93
CA VAL A 263 0.26 2.91 24.20
C VAL A 263 -0.25 1.60 24.78
N ARG A 264 -0.41 1.54 26.10
CA ARG A 264 -0.83 0.30 26.74
C ARG A 264 -2.31 -0.02 26.49
N ARG A 265 -3.19 0.96 26.69
CA ARG A 265 -4.65 0.77 26.70
C ARG A 265 -5.46 1.86 26.02
N ALA A 266 -4.94 3.08 26.03
CA ALA A 266 -5.67 4.25 25.62
C ALA A 266 -4.72 5.36 25.17
N PHE A 267 -5.20 6.20 24.26
CA PHE A 267 -4.56 7.45 23.87
C PHE A 267 -5.47 8.61 24.24
N THR A 268 -4.85 9.76 24.51
CA THR A 268 -5.52 10.89 25.15
C THR A 268 -5.42 12.12 24.26
N CYS A 269 -6.57 12.76 24.04
CA CYS A 269 -6.65 13.99 23.28
C CYS A 269 -5.79 15.08 23.94
N PRO A 270 -4.87 15.72 23.20
CA PRO A 270 -3.96 16.71 23.76
C PRO A 270 -4.67 17.99 24.21
N TYR A 271 -5.93 18.19 23.82
CA TYR A 271 -6.66 19.42 24.13
C TYR A 271 -7.30 19.41 25.52
N HIS A 272 -8.17 18.44 25.80
CA HIS A 272 -8.94 18.38 27.05
C HIS A 272 -8.87 17.02 27.74
N ALA A 273 -7.85 16.22 27.39
CA ALA A 273 -7.59 14.93 27.98
C ALA A 273 -8.75 13.91 27.89
N TRP A 274 -9.60 14.00 26.86
CA TRP A 274 -10.53 12.91 26.55
C TRP A 274 -9.73 11.68 26.11
N SER A 275 -9.94 10.55 26.78
CA SER A 275 -9.18 9.32 26.54
C SER A 275 -10.03 8.32 25.78
N TYR A 276 -9.45 7.74 24.73
CA TYR A 276 -10.06 6.72 23.89
C TYR A 276 -9.29 5.41 23.99
N GLY A 277 -10.01 4.29 24.00
CA GLY A 277 -9.41 2.97 23.85
C GLY A 277 -8.85 2.77 22.44
N LEU A 278 -8.03 1.74 22.27
CA LEU A 278 -7.47 1.38 20.95
C LEU A 278 -8.54 0.98 19.93
N ASP A 279 -9.73 0.59 20.37
CA ASP A 279 -10.89 0.34 19.52
C ASP A 279 -11.78 1.59 19.31
N GLY A 280 -11.35 2.76 19.78
CA GLY A 280 -12.06 4.03 19.65
C GLY A 280 -13.16 4.28 20.67
N ARG A 281 -13.44 3.38 21.62
CA ARG A 281 -14.42 3.66 22.69
C ARG A 281 -13.96 4.82 23.58
N LEU A 282 -14.86 5.75 23.91
CA LEU A 282 -14.56 6.86 24.83
C LEU A 282 -14.49 6.32 26.27
N LEU A 283 -13.30 6.38 26.88
CA LEU A 283 -13.03 5.83 28.21
C LEU A 283 -13.09 6.87 29.32
N GLY A 284 -12.71 8.13 29.04
CA GLY A 284 -12.57 9.17 30.05
C GLY A 284 -12.89 10.56 29.49
N THR A 285 -13.61 11.35 30.27
CA THR A 285 -13.95 12.75 29.99
C THR A 285 -13.65 13.58 31.25
N PRO A 286 -12.38 13.97 31.49
CA PRO A 286 -11.99 14.69 32.69
C PRO A 286 -12.84 15.95 32.88
N ASN A 287 -13.19 16.24 34.14
CA ASN A 287 -13.99 17.39 34.55
C ASN A 287 -15.43 17.44 33.99
N VAL A 288 -15.92 16.34 33.40
CA VAL A 288 -17.32 16.22 32.93
C VAL A 288 -18.04 15.20 33.80
N GLN A 289 -19.11 15.61 34.46
CA GLN A 289 -19.95 14.75 35.27
C GLN A 289 -20.85 13.87 34.37
N PRO A 290 -21.21 12.65 34.80
CA PRO A 290 -22.02 11.75 33.98
C PRO A 290 -23.34 12.34 33.49
N HIS A 291 -23.99 13.20 34.27
CA HIS A 291 -25.27 13.84 33.92
C HIS A 291 -25.11 14.97 32.89
N GLU A 292 -23.92 15.55 32.74
CA GLU A 292 -23.64 16.61 31.76
C GLU A 292 -23.47 16.04 30.34
N LEU A 293 -23.24 14.73 30.22
CA LEU A 293 -22.98 14.03 28.96
C LEU A 293 -23.81 12.72 28.84
N PRO A 294 -25.16 12.80 28.81
CA PRO A 294 -26.02 11.61 28.82
C PRO A 294 -25.85 10.70 27.59
N TYR A 295 -25.35 11.26 26.48
CA TYR A 295 -25.04 10.56 25.21
C TYR A 295 -23.56 10.14 25.10
N ARG A 296 -22.83 10.04 26.22
CA ARG A 296 -21.41 9.67 26.25
C ARG A 296 -21.08 8.38 25.47
N GLY A 297 -22.01 7.41 25.49
CA GLY A 297 -21.87 6.15 24.74
C GLY A 297 -21.70 6.34 23.23
N ASP A 298 -22.26 7.41 22.67
CA ASP A 298 -22.27 7.70 21.23
C ASP A 298 -21.06 8.54 20.76
N LEU A 299 -20.16 8.88 21.69
CA LEU A 299 -19.01 9.74 21.47
C LEU A 299 -17.69 8.96 21.32
N GLY A 300 -17.76 7.66 21.02
CA GLY A 300 -16.61 6.91 20.50
C GLY A 300 -16.13 7.48 19.16
N LEU A 301 -14.88 7.21 18.81
CA LEU A 301 -14.34 7.63 17.52
C LEU A 301 -15.12 6.98 16.37
N ARG A 302 -15.32 7.74 15.28
CA ARG A 302 -15.86 7.18 14.04
C ARG A 302 -14.85 6.18 13.51
N ARG A 303 -15.35 5.08 12.93
CA ARG A 303 -14.51 4.01 12.39
C ARG A 303 -14.48 4.09 10.87
N ALA A 304 -13.38 3.62 10.31
CA ALA A 304 -13.23 3.28 8.91
C ALA A 304 -12.93 1.78 8.83
N ARG A 305 -12.99 1.21 7.62
CA ARG A 305 -12.65 -0.19 7.40
C ARG A 305 -11.13 -0.33 7.30
N VAL A 306 -10.58 -1.39 7.87
CA VAL A 306 -9.15 -1.71 7.80
C VAL A 306 -8.99 -3.21 7.59
N ASP A 307 -7.97 -3.57 6.81
CA ASP A 307 -7.57 -4.96 6.60
C ASP A 307 -6.10 -5.00 6.17
N THR A 308 -5.51 -6.19 6.12
CA THR A 308 -4.14 -6.41 5.67
C THR A 308 -4.09 -7.37 4.50
N TRP A 309 -3.22 -7.10 3.54
CA TRP A 309 -2.90 -8.05 2.48
C TRP A 309 -1.43 -7.93 2.09
N ASP A 310 -0.74 -9.06 2.00
CA ASP A 310 0.67 -9.22 1.60
C ASP A 310 1.65 -8.26 2.31
N GLY A 311 1.40 -8.02 3.61
CA GLY A 311 2.22 -7.14 4.46
C GLY A 311 1.89 -5.66 4.37
N PHE A 312 0.82 -5.26 3.67
CA PHE A 312 0.36 -3.87 3.57
C PHE A 312 -0.89 -3.62 4.38
N LEU A 313 -1.02 -2.39 4.90
CA LEU A 313 -2.22 -1.88 5.56
C LEU A 313 -3.12 -1.21 4.51
N TRP A 314 -4.37 -1.64 4.48
CA TRP A 314 -5.37 -1.09 3.60
C TRP A 314 -6.51 -0.51 4.42
N VAL A 315 -6.98 0.66 4.01
CA VAL A 315 -8.06 1.37 4.68
C VAL A 315 -9.09 1.82 3.66
N SER A 316 -10.38 1.71 4.01
CA SER A 316 -11.47 2.30 3.24
C SER A 316 -12.32 3.17 4.16
N VAL A 317 -12.52 4.43 3.77
CA VAL A 317 -13.47 5.35 4.42
C VAL A 317 -14.90 5.19 3.93
N ASP A 318 -15.11 4.36 2.90
CA ASP A 318 -16.43 3.91 2.44
C ASP A 318 -16.87 2.70 3.28
N ASP A 319 -17.94 2.88 4.06
CA ASP A 319 -18.57 1.83 4.85
C ASP A 319 -19.12 0.70 3.96
N ASP A 320 -19.53 1.03 2.73
CA ASP A 320 -20.13 0.11 1.76
C ASP A 320 -19.09 -0.56 0.83
N ALA A 321 -17.79 -0.36 1.07
CA ALA A 321 -16.74 -0.95 0.25
C ALA A 321 -16.84 -2.50 0.18
N PRO A 322 -16.51 -3.11 -0.97
CA PRO A 322 -16.41 -4.57 -1.05
C PRO A 322 -15.29 -5.10 -0.12
N GLY A 323 -15.18 -6.41 0.05
CA GLY A 323 -14.05 -6.99 0.77
C GLY A 323 -12.71 -6.66 0.10
N LEU A 324 -11.61 -6.51 0.87
CA LEU A 324 -10.30 -6.13 0.33
C LEU A 324 -9.85 -7.05 -0.81
N ARG A 325 -10.00 -8.37 -0.63
CA ARG A 325 -9.64 -9.36 -1.66
C ARG A 325 -10.43 -9.17 -2.97
N GLU A 326 -11.72 -8.87 -2.88
CA GLU A 326 -12.56 -8.61 -4.04
C GLU A 326 -12.13 -7.32 -4.74
N HIS A 327 -11.81 -6.28 -3.97
CA HIS A 327 -11.30 -5.03 -4.50
C HIS A 327 -9.98 -5.23 -5.26
N LEU A 328 -8.99 -5.89 -4.65
CA LEU A 328 -7.69 -6.16 -5.28
C LEU A 328 -7.84 -6.96 -6.58
N ALA A 329 -8.73 -7.96 -6.60
CA ALA A 329 -9.01 -8.75 -7.81
C ALA A 329 -9.62 -7.92 -8.95
N ALA A 330 -10.32 -6.83 -8.63
CA ALA A 330 -11.01 -5.98 -9.59
C ALA A 330 -10.17 -4.76 -10.04
N HIS A 331 -9.16 -4.37 -9.26
CA HIS A 331 -8.44 -3.09 -9.40
C HIS A 331 -6.91 -3.25 -9.50
N ALA A 332 -6.43 -4.42 -9.92
CA ALA A 332 -5.02 -4.65 -10.23
C ALA A 332 -4.80 -4.70 -11.76
N SER A 333 -3.60 -4.30 -12.21
CA SER A 333 -3.18 -4.41 -13.62
C SER A 333 -3.02 -5.86 -14.09
N ASP A 334 -2.79 -6.78 -13.15
CA ASP A 334 -2.68 -8.23 -13.35
C ASP A 334 -3.26 -8.97 -12.13
N ASP A 335 -3.35 -10.30 -12.14
CA ASP A 335 -3.74 -11.09 -10.97
C ASP A 335 -2.74 -10.85 -9.82
N PRO A 336 -3.15 -10.17 -8.73
CA PRO A 336 -2.25 -9.85 -7.63
C PRO A 336 -1.92 -11.08 -6.78
N PHE A 337 -2.66 -12.20 -6.92
CA PHE A 337 -2.51 -13.37 -6.06
C PHE A 337 -1.48 -14.39 -6.58
N GLN A 338 -1.01 -14.25 -7.82
CA GLN A 338 0.00 -15.15 -8.40
C GLN A 338 1.40 -14.96 -7.78
N TRP A 339 1.63 -13.87 -7.05
CA TRP A 339 2.94 -13.46 -6.52
C TRP A 339 3.28 -14.03 -5.14
N GLY A 340 2.44 -14.90 -4.58
CA GLY A 340 2.63 -15.44 -3.23
C GLY A 340 3.99 -16.10 -2.98
N ARG A 341 4.66 -16.60 -4.03
CA ARG A 341 6.02 -17.17 -3.96
C ARG A 341 7.10 -16.18 -3.50
N TYR A 342 6.88 -14.88 -3.67
CA TYR A 342 7.79 -13.83 -3.18
C TYR A 342 7.65 -13.56 -1.68
N GLY A 343 6.57 -14.02 -1.05
CA GLY A 343 6.36 -13.89 0.39
C GLY A 343 6.44 -12.46 0.92
N VAL A 344 5.87 -11.47 0.21
CA VAL A 344 6.03 -10.03 0.54
C VAL A 344 5.54 -9.69 1.95
N GLY A 345 4.52 -10.41 2.42
CA GLY A 345 4.04 -10.32 3.80
C GLY A 345 5.06 -10.64 4.88
N GLU A 346 6.12 -11.38 4.55
CA GLU A 346 7.21 -11.76 5.47
C GLU A 346 8.45 -10.87 5.34
N LEU A 347 8.45 -9.94 4.38
CA LEU A 347 9.56 -9.02 4.15
C LEU A 347 9.45 -7.78 5.03
N VAL A 348 10.60 -7.21 5.38
CA VAL A 348 10.72 -5.98 6.18
C VAL A 348 11.41 -4.89 5.36
N VAL A 349 11.14 -3.63 5.72
CA VAL A 349 11.78 -2.48 5.08
C VAL A 349 13.27 -2.44 5.44
N GLY A 350 14.15 -2.69 4.47
CA GLY A 350 15.60 -2.52 4.63
C GLY A 350 16.12 -1.16 4.15
N SER A 351 15.34 -0.47 3.31
CA SER A 351 15.61 0.92 2.92
C SER A 351 14.31 1.61 2.47
N GLN A 352 14.26 2.93 2.61
CA GLN A 352 13.13 3.75 2.20
C GLN A 352 13.62 5.06 1.56
N ARG A 353 12.93 5.52 0.51
CA ARG A 353 13.10 6.86 -0.06
C ARG A 353 11.74 7.51 -0.26
N THR A 354 11.65 8.82 -0.04
CA THR A 354 10.42 9.58 -0.28
C THR A 354 10.72 10.72 -1.24
N TYR A 355 9.86 10.88 -2.24
CA TYR A 355 9.95 11.88 -3.28
C TYR A 355 8.73 12.79 -3.23
N ASP A 356 8.94 14.05 -3.61
CA ASP A 356 7.90 15.05 -3.75
C ASP A 356 7.81 15.45 -5.23
N VAL A 357 6.95 14.75 -5.97
CA VAL A 357 6.89 14.78 -7.42
C VAL A 357 5.93 15.88 -7.87
N ALA A 358 6.42 16.82 -8.68
CA ALA A 358 5.65 17.92 -9.25
C ALA A 358 4.77 17.47 -10.43
N ALA A 359 3.95 16.43 -10.20
CA ALA A 359 3.03 15.88 -11.18
C ALA A 359 1.77 15.32 -10.50
N ASN A 360 0.67 15.33 -11.25
CA ASN A 360 -0.55 14.61 -10.95
C ASN A 360 -0.26 13.11 -10.82
N TRP A 361 -0.94 12.45 -9.88
CA TRP A 361 -0.77 11.03 -9.60
C TRP A 361 -1.02 10.14 -10.83
N LYS A 362 -1.93 10.54 -11.72
CA LYS A 362 -2.24 9.81 -12.96
C LYS A 362 -1.06 9.78 -13.90
N LEU A 363 -0.29 10.87 -14.02
CA LEU A 363 0.91 10.92 -14.88
C LEU A 363 1.97 9.92 -14.40
N ILE A 364 2.11 9.75 -13.08
CA ILE A 364 3.04 8.77 -12.50
C ILE A 364 2.59 7.34 -12.84
N VAL A 365 1.30 7.06 -12.69
CA VAL A 365 0.73 5.75 -13.05
C VAL A 365 0.85 5.49 -14.55
N GLU A 366 0.57 6.48 -15.39
CA GLU A 366 0.70 6.38 -16.84
C GLU A 366 2.16 6.11 -17.25
N ASN A 367 3.12 6.88 -16.72
CA ASN A 367 4.57 6.69 -16.94
C ASN A 367 5.03 5.28 -16.56
N TYR A 368 4.59 4.76 -15.41
CA TYR A 368 4.99 3.44 -14.95
C TYR A 368 4.46 2.29 -15.82
N ASN A 369 3.29 2.46 -16.45
CA ASN A 369 2.62 1.36 -17.18
C ASN A 369 3.08 1.22 -18.65
N GLU A 370 4.15 1.89 -19.05
CA GLU A 370 4.75 1.81 -20.38
C GLU A 370 6.27 1.93 -20.31
N CYS A 371 6.95 1.62 -21.43
CA CYS A 371 8.40 1.81 -21.53
C CYS A 371 8.81 2.51 -22.83
N LEU A 372 7.88 3.20 -23.51
CA LEU A 372 8.14 4.01 -24.70
C LEU A 372 9.18 5.11 -24.41
N HIS A 373 9.21 5.64 -23.19
CA HIS A 373 10.22 6.62 -22.77
C HIS A 373 11.58 5.98 -22.45
N CYS A 374 11.62 4.69 -22.09
CA CYS A 374 12.81 4.02 -21.57
C CYS A 374 14.07 4.11 -22.47
N PRO A 375 13.99 3.95 -23.81
CA PRO A 375 15.16 4.08 -24.68
C PRO A 375 15.88 5.42 -24.59
N THR A 376 15.13 6.49 -24.27
CA THR A 376 15.66 7.86 -24.23
C THR A 376 15.97 8.31 -22.81
N VAL A 377 15.11 7.93 -21.85
CA VAL A 377 15.13 8.46 -20.48
C VAL A 377 15.98 7.59 -19.54
N HIS A 378 16.06 6.28 -19.78
CA HIS A 378 16.74 5.32 -18.90
C HIS A 378 17.85 4.54 -19.63
N PRO A 379 18.96 5.21 -20.02
CA PRO A 379 20.06 4.53 -20.72
C PRO A 379 20.65 3.38 -19.88
N GLU A 380 20.61 3.46 -18.54
CA GLU A 380 21.08 2.39 -17.67
C GLU A 380 20.11 1.20 -17.58
N LEU A 381 18.79 1.46 -17.60
CA LEU A 381 17.79 0.41 -17.47
C LEU A 381 17.73 -0.47 -18.72
N VAL A 382 17.86 0.11 -19.91
CA VAL A 382 17.79 -0.66 -21.17
C VAL A 382 18.99 -1.60 -21.38
N GLU A 383 20.09 -1.40 -20.66
CA GLU A 383 21.18 -2.36 -20.58
C GLU A 383 20.84 -3.54 -19.66
N VAL A 384 20.05 -3.30 -18.61
CA VAL A 384 19.61 -4.35 -17.68
C VAL A 384 18.42 -5.13 -18.20
N VAL A 385 17.48 -4.47 -18.89
CA VAL A 385 16.26 -5.05 -19.48
C VAL A 385 16.24 -4.74 -20.99
N PRO A 386 16.86 -5.59 -21.83
CA PRO A 386 17.05 -5.29 -23.26
C PRO A 386 15.76 -5.04 -24.06
N LEU A 387 14.64 -5.62 -23.63
CA LEU A 387 13.31 -5.41 -24.22
C LEU A 387 12.94 -3.92 -24.25
N TYR A 388 13.27 -3.18 -23.19
CA TYR A 388 12.88 -1.79 -23.01
C TYR A 388 13.56 -0.84 -24.01
N ARG A 389 14.68 -1.26 -24.62
CA ARG A 389 15.32 -0.51 -25.72
C ARG A 389 14.41 -0.36 -26.94
N ARG A 390 13.41 -1.23 -27.09
CA ARG A 390 12.41 -1.17 -28.18
C ARG A 390 11.15 -0.42 -27.79
N GLY A 391 11.03 0.03 -26.54
CA GLY A 391 9.78 0.59 -26.00
C GLY A 391 8.70 -0.45 -25.67
N ASP A 392 9.04 -1.74 -25.72
CA ASP A 392 8.12 -2.84 -25.46
C ASP A 392 8.08 -3.21 -23.98
N VAL A 393 6.94 -3.71 -23.51
CA VAL A 393 6.78 -4.31 -22.16
C VAL A 393 6.32 -5.77 -22.20
N VAL A 394 6.09 -6.31 -23.40
CA VAL A 394 5.68 -7.70 -23.63
C VAL A 394 6.77 -8.41 -24.42
N GLU A 395 7.18 -9.58 -23.92
CA GLU A 395 8.20 -10.41 -24.56
C GLU A 395 7.65 -11.04 -25.86
N PRO A 396 8.25 -10.78 -27.04
CA PRO A 396 7.68 -11.24 -28.32
C PRO A 396 7.57 -12.76 -28.46
N ASP A 397 8.48 -13.51 -27.84
CA ASP A 397 8.52 -14.97 -27.79
C ASP A 397 7.74 -15.56 -26.59
N ALA A 398 7.18 -14.72 -25.72
CA ALA A 398 6.37 -15.13 -24.58
C ALA A 398 5.23 -14.15 -24.27
N PRO A 399 4.26 -13.96 -25.19
CA PRO A 399 3.22 -12.93 -25.06
C PRO A 399 2.25 -13.16 -23.89
N ASP A 400 2.09 -14.39 -23.42
CA ASP A 400 1.27 -14.74 -22.25
C ASP A 400 2.04 -14.60 -20.92
N TRP A 401 3.30 -14.17 -20.96
CA TRP A 401 4.12 -13.95 -19.77
C TRP A 401 4.17 -12.47 -19.41
N ASN A 402 3.91 -12.18 -18.14
CA ASN A 402 3.86 -10.85 -17.54
C ASN A 402 5.20 -10.38 -16.95
N GLY A 403 6.29 -11.09 -17.24
CA GLY A 403 7.64 -10.71 -16.80
C GLY A 403 8.50 -10.19 -17.93
N ASN A 404 9.58 -9.51 -17.57
CA ASN A 404 10.59 -9.03 -18.51
C ASN A 404 11.95 -9.64 -18.15
N ARG A 405 12.62 -10.23 -19.12
CA ARG A 405 13.95 -10.83 -18.93
C ARG A 405 14.99 -9.76 -18.70
N LEU A 406 15.84 -10.02 -17.71
CA LEU A 406 17.08 -9.30 -17.55
C LEU A 406 18.10 -9.76 -18.60
N ALA A 407 19.10 -8.93 -18.89
CA ALA A 407 20.17 -9.30 -19.80
C ALA A 407 20.93 -10.56 -19.32
N PRO A 408 21.56 -11.34 -20.22
CA PRO A 408 22.28 -12.54 -19.84
C PRO A 408 23.31 -12.28 -18.72
N GLY A 409 23.24 -13.06 -17.64
CA GLY A 409 24.11 -12.92 -16.47
C GLY A 409 23.63 -11.89 -15.44
N HIS A 410 22.54 -11.15 -15.71
CA HIS A 410 21.94 -10.21 -14.76
C HIS A 410 20.89 -10.92 -13.89
N SER A 411 20.81 -10.51 -12.63
CA SER A 411 19.86 -11.00 -11.62
C SER A 411 19.16 -9.88 -10.84
N SER A 412 19.61 -8.63 -10.98
CA SER A 412 19.03 -7.48 -10.27
C SER A 412 19.19 -6.19 -11.07
N TRP A 413 18.44 -5.18 -10.67
CA TRP A 413 18.58 -3.81 -11.18
C TRP A 413 19.64 -3.08 -10.37
N THR A 414 20.87 -3.19 -10.85
CA THR A 414 22.06 -2.49 -10.36
C THR A 414 22.90 -2.06 -11.58
N ALA A 415 23.88 -1.19 -11.37
CA ALA A 415 24.79 -0.77 -12.45
C ALA A 415 25.60 -1.93 -13.06
N THR A 416 25.79 -3.02 -12.32
CA THR A 416 26.50 -4.23 -12.77
C THR A 416 25.56 -5.35 -13.24
N GLY A 417 24.24 -5.16 -13.13
CA GLY A 417 23.25 -6.18 -13.44
C GLY A 417 23.06 -7.27 -12.38
N ALA A 418 23.85 -7.27 -11.30
CA ALA A 418 23.72 -8.21 -10.19
C ALA A 418 23.87 -7.49 -8.85
N SER A 419 23.23 -8.01 -7.81
CA SER A 419 23.43 -7.55 -6.43
C SER A 419 24.25 -8.58 -5.63
N GLY A 420 24.83 -8.13 -4.51
CA GLY A 420 25.44 -9.02 -3.52
C GLY A 420 24.45 -9.62 -2.52
N LEU A 421 23.14 -9.36 -2.71
CA LEU A 421 22.11 -9.78 -1.79
C LEU A 421 21.62 -11.20 -2.13
N PRO A 422 21.21 -12.00 -1.13
CA PRO A 422 20.67 -13.32 -1.38
C PRO A 422 19.36 -13.23 -2.16
N ALA A 423 19.15 -14.17 -3.06
CA ALA A 423 17.85 -14.35 -3.69
C ALA A 423 16.78 -14.69 -2.65
N LEU A 424 15.57 -14.19 -2.85
CA LEU A 424 14.40 -14.56 -2.08
C LEU A 424 14.15 -16.08 -2.22
N PRO A 425 13.69 -16.75 -1.14
CA PRO A 425 13.40 -18.18 -1.19
C PRO A 425 12.14 -18.45 -2.03
N GLY A 426 12.01 -19.67 -2.56
CA GLY A 426 10.81 -20.10 -3.28
C GLY A 426 10.68 -19.61 -4.73
N LEU A 427 11.66 -18.83 -5.22
CA LEU A 427 11.72 -18.37 -6.60
C LEU A 427 12.14 -19.49 -7.57
N ASP A 428 11.45 -19.57 -8.70
CA ASP A 428 11.79 -20.48 -9.79
C ASP A 428 12.99 -19.98 -10.63
N GLU A 429 13.42 -20.75 -11.61
CA GLU A 429 14.56 -20.37 -12.47
C GLU A 429 14.30 -19.09 -13.27
N ARG A 430 13.06 -18.85 -13.67
CA ARG A 430 12.67 -17.69 -14.47
C ARG A 430 12.68 -16.43 -13.62
N ASP A 431 12.15 -16.51 -12.40
CA ASP A 431 12.13 -15.43 -11.42
C ASP A 431 13.52 -14.91 -11.04
N ARG A 432 14.56 -15.74 -11.21
CA ARG A 432 15.97 -15.39 -10.90
C ARG A 432 16.62 -14.45 -11.92
N SER A 433 15.98 -14.27 -13.05
CA SER A 433 16.49 -13.45 -14.17
C SER A 433 15.38 -12.63 -14.81
N ALA A 434 14.33 -12.32 -14.04
CA ALA A 434 13.18 -11.57 -14.51
C ALA A 434 12.80 -10.44 -13.55
N PHE A 435 12.15 -9.46 -14.13
CA PHE A 435 11.43 -8.40 -13.44
C PHE A 435 9.93 -8.57 -13.65
N TYR A 436 9.15 -8.30 -12.60
CA TYR A 436 7.69 -8.23 -12.67
C TYR A 436 7.19 -6.96 -11.98
N GLY A 437 6.17 -6.33 -12.58
CA GLY A 437 5.56 -5.12 -12.07
C GLY A 437 4.04 -5.22 -12.00
N VAL A 438 3.45 -4.79 -10.89
CA VAL A 438 1.99 -4.77 -10.72
C VAL A 438 1.55 -3.43 -10.15
N THR A 439 0.56 -2.83 -10.80
CA THR A 439 -0.14 -1.65 -10.28
C THR A 439 -1.42 -2.10 -9.58
N LEU A 440 -1.49 -1.88 -8.26
CA LEU A 440 -2.66 -2.06 -7.42
C LEU A 440 -3.31 -0.69 -7.20
N LEU A 441 -4.36 -0.43 -7.97
CA LEU A 441 -5.08 0.84 -7.87
C LEU A 441 -5.78 0.95 -6.50
N PRO A 442 -5.84 2.17 -5.95
CA PRO A 442 -5.49 3.41 -6.62
C PRO A 442 -4.02 3.85 -6.48
N ASN A 443 -3.23 3.28 -5.57
CA ASN A 443 -2.03 3.98 -5.10
C ASN A 443 -0.81 3.13 -4.74
N LEU A 444 -0.78 1.83 -5.03
CA LEU A 444 0.39 0.98 -4.74
C LEU A 444 0.91 0.32 -6.01
N ILE A 445 2.21 0.45 -6.27
CA ILE A 445 2.93 -0.29 -7.29
C ILE A 445 3.90 -1.25 -6.60
N VAL A 446 3.97 -2.49 -7.06
CA VAL A 446 4.85 -3.53 -6.51
C VAL A 446 5.73 -4.11 -7.63
N ASN A 447 7.03 -4.10 -7.37
CA ASN A 447 8.09 -4.53 -8.26
C ASN A 447 8.81 -5.72 -7.65
N TYR A 448 8.72 -6.87 -8.32
CA TYR A 448 9.29 -8.12 -7.86
C TYR A 448 10.60 -8.40 -8.60
N HIS A 449 11.67 -8.59 -7.83
CA HIS A 449 12.97 -9.03 -8.33
C HIS A 449 13.49 -10.20 -7.50
N THR A 450 14.53 -10.82 -8.01
CA THR A 450 15.15 -11.99 -7.39
C THR A 450 15.58 -11.76 -5.94
N ASP A 451 16.10 -10.58 -5.62
CA ASP A 451 16.77 -10.25 -4.35
C ASP A 451 16.01 -9.22 -3.49
N VAL A 452 15.07 -8.49 -4.10
CA VAL A 452 14.33 -7.39 -3.46
C VAL A 452 12.92 -7.31 -4.01
N VAL A 453 11.96 -6.96 -3.16
CA VAL A 453 10.67 -6.42 -3.60
C VAL A 453 10.69 -4.92 -3.34
N SER A 454 10.49 -4.11 -4.38
CA SER A 454 10.36 -2.67 -4.23
C SER A 454 8.92 -2.23 -4.42
N THR A 455 8.52 -1.16 -3.76
CA THR A 455 7.16 -0.62 -3.88
C THR A 455 7.21 0.86 -4.16
N PHE A 456 6.16 1.40 -4.79
CA PHE A 456 5.90 2.83 -4.86
C PHE A 456 4.51 3.07 -4.30
N LEU A 457 4.45 3.72 -3.14
CA LEU A 457 3.22 4.16 -2.51
C LEU A 457 2.97 5.61 -2.91
N LEU A 458 1.93 5.84 -3.69
CA LEU A 458 1.54 7.17 -4.17
C LEU A 458 0.60 7.82 -3.16
N ASP A 459 0.87 9.07 -2.83
CA ASP A 459 0.09 9.92 -1.93
C ASP A 459 -0.20 11.25 -2.65
N PRO A 460 -1.34 11.36 -3.36
CA PRO A 460 -1.71 12.57 -4.08
C PRO A 460 -2.03 13.70 -3.10
N VAL A 461 -1.24 14.77 -3.14
CA VAL A 461 -1.36 15.90 -2.19
C VAL A 461 -2.13 17.07 -2.80
N ALA A 462 -2.01 17.25 -4.12
CA ALA A 462 -2.66 18.31 -4.88
C ALA A 462 -2.85 17.85 -6.35
N PRO A 463 -3.61 18.59 -7.18
CA PRO A 463 -3.77 18.26 -8.59
C PRO A 463 -2.44 18.11 -9.34
N ASP A 464 -1.42 18.88 -8.98
CA ASP A 464 -0.09 18.93 -9.60
C ASP A 464 1.02 18.39 -8.68
N ARG A 465 0.67 17.71 -7.57
CA ARG A 465 1.65 17.25 -6.58
C ARG A 465 1.31 15.87 -6.03
N THR A 466 2.27 14.96 -6.13
CA THR A 466 2.17 13.61 -5.56
C THR A 466 3.41 13.30 -4.75
N ARG A 467 3.24 12.91 -3.49
CA ARG A 467 4.31 12.31 -2.71
C ARG A 467 4.42 10.83 -3.07
N VAL A 468 5.63 10.33 -3.26
CA VAL A 468 5.86 8.91 -3.54
C VAL A 468 6.83 8.36 -2.52
N THR A 469 6.41 7.33 -1.77
CA THR A 469 7.28 6.60 -0.84
C THR A 469 7.66 5.26 -1.43
N CYS A 470 8.96 5.05 -1.64
CA CYS A 470 9.52 3.80 -2.10
C CYS A 470 10.05 2.99 -0.92
N HIS A 471 9.53 1.78 -0.73
CA HIS A 471 10.12 0.81 0.20
C HIS A 471 10.89 -0.26 -0.56
N TYR A 472 12.05 -0.64 -0.03
CA TYR A 472 12.84 -1.77 -0.49
C TYR A 472 12.77 -2.86 0.57
N LEU A 473 12.13 -3.97 0.22
CA LEU A 473 11.72 -5.02 1.12
C LEU A 473 12.63 -6.24 0.96
N PHE A 474 13.12 -6.74 2.09
CA PHE A 474 14.06 -7.86 2.17
C PHE A 474 13.64 -8.82 3.28
N ARG A 475 14.26 -10.01 3.31
CA ARG A 475 14.07 -10.95 4.42
C ARG A 475 14.62 -10.35 5.72
N PRO A 476 13.96 -10.56 6.88
CA PRO A 476 14.46 -10.10 8.17
C PRO A 476 15.89 -10.57 8.46
N GLU A 477 16.19 -11.83 8.16
CA GLU A 477 17.51 -12.43 8.32
C GLU A 477 18.57 -11.82 7.39
N THR A 478 18.17 -11.35 6.21
CA THR A 478 19.06 -10.62 5.29
C THR A 478 19.40 -9.25 5.86
N VAL A 479 18.40 -8.50 6.34
CA VAL A 479 18.60 -7.17 6.93
C VAL A 479 19.46 -7.23 8.19
N ALA A 480 19.30 -8.28 9.02
CA ALA A 480 20.09 -8.45 10.24
C ALA A 480 21.52 -9.01 10.01
N GLY A 481 21.85 -9.43 8.79
CA GLY A 481 23.11 -10.10 8.47
C GLY A 481 24.32 -9.14 8.36
N PRO A 482 25.56 -9.60 8.66
CA PRO A 482 26.77 -8.76 8.72
C PRO A 482 27.32 -8.27 7.36
N GLY A 483 26.53 -8.35 6.29
CA GLY A 483 26.88 -7.89 4.94
C GLY A 483 25.69 -7.30 4.20
N PHE A 484 24.64 -6.90 4.91
CA PHE A 484 23.49 -6.25 4.31
C PHE A 484 23.89 -4.88 3.75
N ASP A 485 23.92 -4.79 2.42
CA ASP A 485 24.12 -3.54 1.71
C ASP A 485 23.10 -3.43 0.56
N PRO A 486 21.99 -2.71 0.75
CA PRO A 486 21.02 -2.47 -0.31
C PRO A 486 21.44 -1.32 -1.25
N GLY A 487 22.57 -0.64 -0.99
CA GLY A 487 23.02 0.56 -1.70
C GLY A 487 23.00 0.42 -3.23
N PRO A 488 23.65 -0.60 -3.82
CA PRO A 488 23.68 -0.76 -5.28
C PRO A 488 22.30 -0.87 -5.94
N VAL A 489 21.35 -1.52 -5.26
CA VAL A 489 19.97 -1.76 -5.69
C VAL A 489 19.13 -0.50 -5.53
N VAL A 490 19.32 0.20 -4.41
CA VAL A 490 18.59 1.41 -4.02
C VAL A 490 19.03 2.60 -4.86
N ASP A 491 20.33 2.78 -5.10
CA ASP A 491 20.89 3.92 -5.81
C ASP A 491 20.61 3.84 -7.32
N PHE A 492 20.63 2.64 -7.89
CA PHE A 492 20.21 2.43 -9.28
C PHE A 492 18.74 2.82 -9.47
N ARG A 493 17.85 2.32 -8.61
CA ARG A 493 16.41 2.65 -8.67
C ARG A 493 16.14 4.12 -8.34
N HIS A 494 16.91 4.73 -7.45
CA HIS A 494 16.82 6.15 -7.16
C HIS A 494 17.09 6.99 -8.41
N ARG A 495 18.15 6.66 -9.17
CA ARG A 495 18.45 7.33 -10.44
C ARG A 495 17.30 7.21 -11.44
N LEU A 496 16.75 6.00 -11.61
CA LEU A 496 15.60 5.79 -12.50
C LEU A 496 14.39 6.62 -12.06
N ALA A 497 14.07 6.60 -10.76
CA ALA A 497 12.97 7.39 -10.22
C ALA A 497 13.18 8.90 -10.45
N GLU A 498 14.38 9.43 -10.28
CA GLU A 498 14.66 10.85 -10.58
C GLU A 498 14.46 11.19 -12.07
N GLN A 499 14.83 10.28 -12.97
CA GLN A 499 14.58 10.42 -14.40
C GLN A 499 13.07 10.43 -14.70
N ASP A 500 12.32 9.50 -14.12
CA ASP A 500 10.85 9.42 -14.21
C ASP A 500 10.16 10.69 -13.69
N TRP A 501 10.55 11.15 -12.49
CA TRP A 501 9.99 12.35 -11.89
C TRP A 501 10.26 13.60 -12.73
N ALA A 502 11.44 13.67 -13.38
CA ALA A 502 11.78 14.77 -14.25
C ALA A 502 10.92 14.79 -15.54
N VAL A 503 10.56 13.64 -16.10
CA VAL A 503 9.68 13.59 -17.29
C VAL A 503 8.21 13.77 -16.91
N CYS A 504 7.75 13.22 -15.79
CA CYS A 504 6.41 13.47 -15.25
C CYS A 504 6.20 14.97 -14.96
N ALA A 505 7.17 15.64 -14.34
CA ALA A 505 7.09 17.07 -14.07
C ALA A 505 7.08 17.91 -15.36
N ARG A 506 7.81 17.48 -16.40
CA ARG A 506 7.74 18.14 -17.72
C ARG A 506 6.38 17.97 -18.36
N ALA A 507 5.80 16.76 -18.30
CA ALA A 507 4.45 16.49 -18.81
C ALA A 507 3.39 17.31 -18.07
N GLN A 508 3.55 17.50 -16.76
CA GLN A 508 2.64 18.32 -15.96
C GLN A 508 2.69 19.82 -16.31
N LEU A 509 3.85 20.32 -16.73
CA LEU A 509 4.07 21.73 -17.08
C LEU A 509 3.53 22.11 -18.47
N GLY A 510 3.53 21.15 -19.40
CA GLY A 510 2.99 21.31 -20.75
C GLY A 510 1.47 21.30 -20.75
#